data_AF-A0A6B2CH74-F1
#
_entry.id   AF-A0A6B2CH74-F1
#
_cell.length_a   1.000
_cell.length_b   1.000
_cell.length_c   1.000
_cell.angle_alpha   90.00
_cell.angle_beta   90.00
_cell.angle_gamma   90.00
#
_symmetry.space_group_name_H-M   'P 1'
#
loop_
_entity.id
_entity.type
_entity.pdbx_description
1 polymer ?
#
loop_
_entity_poly.entity_id
_entity_poly.type
_entity_poly.pdbx_seq_one_letter_code
_entity_poly.pdbx_strand_id
1 'polypeptide(L)' 'ESGNGVAVFKGVKVIVRNASLGSRVKARIVRVGPDHAVAEVLEVLKESYVDY' A
#
# COMPACT_ATOMS: atom_id res chain seq x y z
N GLU A 1 -1.79 -9.12 11.72
CA GLU A 1 -2.07 -7.68 11.95
C GLU A 1 -2.25 -6.97 10.62
N SER A 2 -3.40 -6.32 10.40
CA SER A 2 -3.65 -5.50 9.20
C SER A 2 -3.12 -4.09 9.45
N GLY A 3 -1.93 -3.79 8.91
CA GLY A 3 -1.31 -2.47 8.98
C GLY A 3 -1.63 -1.60 7.76
N ASN A 4 -1.15 -0.36 7.80
CA ASN A 4 -1.06 0.49 6.61
C ASN A 4 0.31 0.27 5.96
N GLY A 5 0.34 -0.04 4.67
CA GLY A 5 1.56 -0.04 3.88
C GLY A 5 1.96 1.39 3.52
N VAL A 6 3.25 1.70 3.60
CA VAL A 6 3.79 2.98 3.12
C VAL A 6 4.66 2.70 1.90
N ALA A 7 4.30 3.30 0.78
CA ALA A 7 5.07 3.26 -0.46
C ALA A 7 5.49 4.68 -0.85
N VAL A 8 6.56 4.79 -1.64
CA VAL A 8 6.96 6.06 -2.25
C VAL A 8 6.86 5.89 -3.76
N PHE A 9 6.07 6.75 -4.41
CA PHE A 9 5.91 6.75 -5.85
C PHE A 9 6.19 8.15 -6.40
N LYS A 10 7.19 8.26 -7.28
CA LYS A 10 7.62 9.53 -7.89
C LYS A 10 7.87 10.65 -6.85
N GLY A 11 8.45 10.30 -5.70
CA GLY A 11 8.74 11.23 -4.61
C GLY A 11 7.55 11.54 -3.69
N VAL A 12 6.34 11.06 -4.02
CA VAL A 12 5.15 11.24 -3.19
C VAL A 12 4.95 10.03 -2.28
N LYS A 13 4.68 10.27 -0.99
CA LYS A 13 4.33 9.22 -0.04
C LYS A 13 2.90 8.73 -0.32
N VAL A 14 2.74 7.43 -0.50
CA VAL A 14 1.45 6.77 -0.73
C VAL A 14 1.17 5.85 0.44
N ILE A 15 0.06 6.10 1.14
CA ILE A 15 -0.44 5.28 2.23
C ILE A 15 -1.45 4.29 1.66
N VAL A 16 -1.11 3.01 1.67
CA VAL A 16 -1.95 1.93 1.17
C VAL A 16 -2.65 1.26 2.35
N ARG A 17 -3.97 1.38 2.41
CA ARG A 17 -4.78 0.76 3.48
C ARG A 17 -4.89 -0.76 3.27
N ASN A 18 -4.87 -1.53 4.37
CA ASN A 18 -4.99 -2.99 4.37
C ASN A 18 -3.91 -3.73 3.55
N ALA A 19 -2.70 -3.17 3.47
CA ALA A 19 -1.58 -3.86 2.84
C ALA A 19 -0.82 -4.69 3.88
N SER A 20 -0.67 -6.00 3.62
CA SER A 20 0.18 -6.87 4.43
C SER A 20 1.65 -6.55 4.20
N LEU A 21 2.46 -6.61 5.26
CA LEU A 21 3.91 -6.38 5.18
C LEU A 21 4.58 -7.26 4.12
N GLY A 22 5.36 -6.63 3.24
CA GLY A 22 6.11 -7.28 2.16
C GLY A 22 5.29 -7.68 0.92
N SER A 23 3.95 -7.64 0.99
CA SER A 23 3.11 -8.00 -0.14
C SER A 23 3.24 -7.00 -1.30
N ARG A 24 3.16 -7.51 -2.54
CA ARG A 24 3.01 -6.66 -3.73
C ARG A 24 1.53 -6.58 -4.06
N VAL A 25 1.02 -5.37 -4.14
CA VAL A 25 -0.41 -5.12 -4.38
C VAL A 25 -0.60 -4.14 -5.52
N LYS A 26 -1.68 -4.32 -6.27
CA LYS A 26 -2.21 -3.30 -7.17
C LYS A 26 -3.13 -2.42 -6.35
N ALA A 27 -2.76 -1.16 -6.19
CA ALA A 27 -3.52 -0.19 -5.41
C ALA A 27 -4.05 0.94 -6.29
N ARG A 28 -5.22 1.49 -5.94
CA ARG A 28 -5.81 2.66 -6.59
C ARG A 28 -5.78 3.83 -5.64
N ILE A 29 -5.25 4.97 -6.11
CA ILE A 29 -5.30 6.22 -5.36
C ILE A 29 -6.76 6.68 -5.29
N VAL A 30 -7.27 6.84 -4.07
CA VAL A 30 -8.64 7.31 -3.79
C VAL A 30 -8.67 8.75 -3.30
N ARG A 31 -7.54 9.25 -2.78
CA ARG A 31 -7.41 10.65 -2.33
C ARG A 31 -5.96 11.12 -2.52
N VAL A 32 -5.80 12.34 -2.99
CA VAL A 32 -4.50 13.02 -3.04
C VAL A 32 -4.58 14.22 -2.10
N GLY A 33 -3.70 14.25 -1.11
CA GLY A 33 -3.49 15.40 -0.22
C GLY A 33 -2.20 16.16 -0.58
N PRO A 34 -1.92 17.27 0.11
CA PRO A 34 -0.73 18.08 -0.15
C PRO A 34 0.58 17.32 0.10
N ASP A 35 0.64 16.45 1.10
CA ASP A 35 1.88 15.75 1.51
C ASP A 35 1.91 14.26 1.17
N HIS A 36 0.73 13.65 0.97
CA HIS A 36 0.61 12.22 0.73
C HIS A 36 -0.66 11.88 -0.05
N ALA A 37 -0.60 10.74 -0.74
CA ALA A 37 -1.76 10.12 -1.36
C ALA A 37 -2.24 8.94 -0.51
N VAL A 38 -3.55 8.69 -0.50
CA VAL A 38 -4.16 7.51 0.09
C VAL A 38 -4.63 6.60 -1.03
N ALA A 39 -4.27 5.32 -0.93
CA ALA A 39 -4.66 4.30 -1.87
C ALA A 39 -5.30 3.10 -1.17
N GLU A 40 -6.19 2.42 -1.90
CA GLU A 40 -6.82 1.18 -1.47
C GLU A 40 -6.34 0.03 -2.34
N VAL A 41 -6.17 -1.15 -1.73
CA VAL A 41 -5.78 -2.37 -2.44
C VAL A 41 -6.94 -2.82 -3.31
N LEU A 42 -6.69 -2.97 -4.60
CA LEU A 42 -7.62 -3.60 -5.53
C LEU A 42 -7.36 -5.12 -5.61
N GLU A 43 -6.08 -5.50 -5.62
CA GLU A 43 -5.67 -6.88 -5.82
C GLU A 43 -4.30 -7.12 -5.19
N VAL A 44 -4.10 -8.31 -4.63
CA VAL A 44 -2.79 -8.76 -4.14
C VAL A 44 -2.11 -9.56 -5.26
N LEU A 45 -0.99 -9.05 -5.77
CA LEU A 45 -0.23 -9.67 -6.85
C LEU A 45 0.76 -10.71 -6.34
N LYS A 46 1.27 -10.51 -5.12
CA LYS A 46 2.13 -11.47 -4.43
C LYS A 46 1.91 -11.33 -2.93
N GLU A 47 1.43 -12.40 -2.33
CA GLU A 47 1.41 -12.53 -0.88
C GLU A 47 2.84 -12.71 -0.37
N SER A 48 3.17 -12.03 0.72
CA SER A 48 4.37 -12.34 1.47
C SER A 48 4.05 -13.47 2.43
N TYR A 49 4.64 -14.64 2.17
CA TYR A 49 4.83 -15.66 3.19
C TYR A 49 5.91 -15.14 4.14
N VAL A 50 5.48 -14.64 5.30
CA VAL A 50 6.37 -14.57 6.45
C VAL A 50 6.18 -15.88 7.18
N ASP A 51 6.99 -16.88 6.83
CA ASP A 51 7.15 -18.07 7.66
C ASP A 51 7.81 -17.60 8.97
N TYR A 52 7.18 -17.93 10.09
CA TYR A 52 7.67 -17.63 11.45
C TYR A 52 8.69 -18.65 11.90
#